data_AF-A0A529L8E9-F1
#
_entry.id   AF-A0A529L8E9-F1
#
_cell.length_a   1.000
_cell.length_b   1.000
_cell.length_c   1.000
_cell.angle_alpha   90.00
_cell.angle_beta   90.00
_cell.angle_gamma   90.00
#
_symmetry.space_group_name_H-M   'P 1'
#
loop_
_entity.id
_entity.type
_entity.pdbx_description
1 polymer ?
#
loop_
_entity_poly.entity_id
_entity_poly.type
_entity_poly.pdbx_seq_one_letter_code
_entity_poly.pdbx_strand_id
1 'polypeptide(L)'
;SLMPGQNGYTDLHSIAAADPGADDPTWPFGIEGRGNPRLEREGFAPVLAQEGDTISRIARAYAADVASTVMLNMDHIADPSLIFPGDRIYLPA
;
A
#
# COMPACT_ATOMS: atom_id res chain seq x y z
N SER A 1 13.18 -7.71 -30.81
CA SER A 1 11.85 -7.33 -30.33
C SER A 1 11.38 -8.32 -29.30
N LEU A 2 11.14 -7.84 -28.08
CA LEU A 2 10.35 -8.56 -27.07
C LEU A 2 9.08 -7.75 -26.85
N MET A 3 7.94 -8.44 -26.86
CA MET A 3 6.62 -7.84 -26.65
C MET A 3 6.55 -7.25 -25.23
N PRO A 4 6.12 -6.00 -25.04
CA PRO A 4 5.85 -5.48 -23.70
C PRO A 4 4.54 -6.12 -23.20
N GLY A 5 4.61 -6.82 -22.06
CA GLY A 5 3.48 -7.57 -21.49
C GLY A 5 3.85 -8.82 -20.70
N GLN A 6 5.15 -9.07 -20.43
CA GLN A 6 5.61 -10.28 -19.73
C GLN A 6 6.44 -9.94 -18.49
N ASN A 7 6.01 -8.91 -17.77
CA ASN A 7 6.41 -8.62 -16.41
C ASN A 7 5.05 -8.46 -15.73
N GLY A 8 4.70 -9.40 -14.84
CA GLY A 8 3.35 -9.70 -14.32
C GLY A 8 2.58 -8.58 -13.59
N TYR A 9 2.71 -7.35 -14.03
CA TYR A 9 1.89 -6.19 -13.73
C TYR A 9 0.74 -6.10 -14.77
N THR A 10 -0.11 -7.12 -14.81
CA THR A 10 -1.42 -7.04 -15.49
C THR A 10 -2.42 -7.13 -14.34
N ASP A 11 -3.16 -6.11 -13.90
CA ASP A 11 -3.91 -5.09 -14.62
C ASP A 11 -4.17 -3.93 -13.63
N LEU A 12 -3.59 -2.76 -13.83
CA LEU A 12 -3.95 -1.55 -13.06
C LEU A 12 -4.97 -0.67 -13.79
N HIS A 13 -5.66 -1.18 -14.82
CA HIS A 13 -6.64 -0.40 -15.58
C HIS A 13 -8.11 -0.67 -15.22
N SER A 14 -8.40 -1.50 -14.21
CA SER A 14 -9.80 -1.89 -13.94
C SER A 14 -10.49 -1.24 -12.73
N ILE A 15 -9.86 -0.30 -12.01
CA ILE A 15 -10.56 0.56 -11.03
C ILE A 15 -10.18 2.05 -11.07
N ALA A 16 -9.52 2.52 -12.13
CA ALA A 16 -9.33 3.94 -12.40
C ALA A 16 -10.63 4.63 -12.88
N ALA A 17 -11.75 4.36 -12.21
CA ALA A 17 -13.01 5.02 -12.45
C ALA A 17 -13.38 5.84 -11.20
N ALA A 18 -13.17 7.15 -11.30
CA ALA A 18 -13.61 8.22 -10.39
C ALA A 18 -12.63 8.75 -9.33
N ASP A 19 -11.36 9.00 -9.68
CA ASP A 19 -10.50 9.89 -8.88
C ASP A 19 -10.01 11.11 -9.70
N PRO A 20 -10.38 12.36 -9.35
CA PRO A 20 -9.98 13.57 -10.07
C PRO A 20 -8.48 13.97 -9.93
N GLY A 21 -7.62 13.08 -9.43
CA GLY A 21 -6.18 13.33 -9.24
C GLY A 21 -5.26 12.74 -10.33
N ALA A 22 -5.78 12.18 -11.41
CA ALA A 22 -5.03 11.41 -12.40
C ALA A 22 -4.03 12.22 -13.28
N ASP A 23 -3.83 13.49 -12.98
CA ASP A 23 -3.03 14.43 -13.79
C ASP A 23 -1.64 14.71 -13.20
N ASP A 24 -1.24 14.07 -12.08
CA ASP A 24 0.11 14.23 -11.51
C ASP A 24 1.11 13.30 -12.24
N PRO A 25 2.11 13.85 -12.96
CA PRO A 25 3.05 13.07 -13.77
C PRO A 25 4.27 12.56 -12.99
N THR A 26 4.22 12.52 -11.65
CA THR A 26 5.20 11.75 -10.88
C THR A 26 4.96 10.25 -11.15
N TRP A 27 5.96 9.59 -11.76
CA TRP A 27 6.05 8.14 -11.96
C TRP A 27 5.47 7.37 -10.74
N PRO A 28 4.82 6.19 -10.85
CA PRO A 28 3.84 5.55 -9.92
C PRO A 28 4.11 5.50 -8.41
N PHE A 29 5.25 5.97 -7.93
CA PHE A 29 5.55 6.29 -6.55
C PHE A 29 5.18 7.75 -6.25
N GLY A 30 3.89 8.09 -6.38
CA GLY A 30 3.41 9.31 -5.75
C GLY A 30 3.92 9.34 -4.30
N ILE A 31 4.35 10.52 -3.83
CA ILE A 31 4.82 10.72 -2.45
C ILE A 31 3.79 10.26 -1.39
N GLU A 32 2.54 10.04 -1.81
CA GLU A 32 1.58 9.19 -1.13
C GLU A 32 1.77 7.73 -1.57
N GLY A 33 2.63 6.97 -0.86
CA GLY A 33 2.83 5.54 -1.14
C GLY A 33 1.54 4.72 -1.04
N ARG A 34 1.62 3.40 -1.30
CA ARG A 34 0.43 2.53 -1.39
C ARG A 34 -0.42 2.64 -0.13
N GLY A 35 -1.69 3.02 -0.29
CA GLY A 35 -2.63 3.25 0.80
C GLY A 35 -4.05 2.78 0.49
N ASN A 36 -4.95 2.95 1.46
CA ASN A 36 -6.33 2.49 1.37
C ASN A 36 -7.28 3.64 1.74
N PRO A 37 -7.82 4.37 0.75
CA PRO A 37 -8.72 5.51 0.99
C PRO A 37 -10.00 5.14 1.76
N ARG A 38 -10.39 3.86 1.74
CA ARG A 38 -11.51 3.38 2.56
C ARG A 38 -11.15 3.41 4.05
N LEU A 39 -10.00 2.88 4.43
CA LEU A 39 -9.54 2.86 5.83
C LEU A 39 -9.28 4.28 6.35
N GLU A 40 -8.76 5.18 5.51
CA GLU A 40 -8.56 6.59 5.88
C GLU A 40 -9.89 7.29 6.17
N ARG A 41 -10.92 7.09 5.34
CA ARG A 41 -12.27 7.60 5.60
C ARG A 41 -12.94 6.96 6.82
N GLU A 42 -12.58 5.73 7.15
CA GLU A 42 -13.01 5.02 8.36
C GLU A 42 -12.25 5.49 9.62
N GLY A 43 -11.25 6.37 9.47
CA GLY A 43 -10.52 6.99 10.58
C GLY A 43 -9.24 6.26 10.99
N PHE A 44 -8.77 5.28 10.21
CA PHE A 44 -7.48 4.65 10.46
C PHE A 44 -6.35 5.59 10.05
N ALA A 45 -5.49 5.94 11.01
CA ALA A 45 -4.26 6.67 10.74
C ALA A 45 -3.15 5.69 10.33
N PRO A 46 -2.48 5.89 9.17
CA PRO A 46 -1.42 5.01 8.75
C PRO A 46 -0.08 5.32 9.45
N VAL A 47 0.73 4.28 9.63
CA VAL A 47 2.18 4.41 9.85
C VAL A 47 2.87 4.35 8.50
N LEU A 48 3.71 5.35 8.19
CA LEU A 48 4.53 5.31 6.97
C LEU A 48 5.70 4.36 7.18
N ALA A 49 5.83 3.38 6.29
CA ALA A 49 6.97 2.49 6.27
C ALA A 49 8.26 3.28 6.00
N GLN A 50 9.34 2.92 6.70
CA GLN A 50 10.68 3.45 6.49
C GLN A 50 11.62 2.39 5.92
N GLU A 51 12.83 2.79 5.55
CA GLU A 51 13.84 1.85 5.08
C GLU A 51 14.13 0.77 6.14
N GLY A 52 14.01 -0.50 5.75
CA GLY A 52 14.23 -1.65 6.63
C GLY A 52 13.03 -2.04 7.49
N ASP A 53 11.89 -1.37 7.36
CA ASP A 53 10.67 -1.79 8.02
C ASP A 53 10.07 -3.07 7.42
N THR A 54 9.32 -3.78 8.25
CA THR A 54 8.38 -4.82 7.83
C THR A 54 7.05 -4.57 8.53
N ILE A 55 5.94 -5.04 7.96
CA ILE A 55 4.61 -4.96 8.60
C ILE A 55 4.66 -5.58 10.00
N SER A 56 5.37 -6.71 10.15
CA SER A 56 5.49 -7.40 11.45
C SER A 56 6.30 -6.62 12.49
N ARG A 57 7.29 -5.82 12.08
CA ARG A 57 8.07 -4.97 12.98
C ARG A 57 7.25 -3.77 13.42
N ILE A 58 6.54 -3.14 12.48
CA ILE A 58 5.63 -2.02 12.76
C ILE A 58 4.53 -2.48 13.72
N ALA A 59 3.81 -3.57 13.42
CA ALA A 59 2.76 -4.09 14.28
C ALA A 59 3.23 -4.29 15.74
N ARG A 60 4.38 -4.96 15.93
CA ARG A 60 4.95 -5.18 17.27
C ARG A 60 5.35 -3.89 17.97
N ALA A 61 5.91 -2.91 17.25
CA ALA A 61 6.30 -1.62 17.83
C ALA A 61 5.10 -0.83 18.38
N TYR A 62 3.92 -1.02 17.77
CA TYR A 62 2.66 -0.41 18.19
C TYR A 62 1.77 -1.35 19.03
N ALA A 63 2.32 -2.48 19.51
CA ALA A 63 1.59 -3.50 20.27
C ALA A 63 0.32 -4.05 19.58
N ALA A 64 0.27 -4.03 18.26
CA ALA A 64 -0.80 -4.59 17.45
C ALA A 64 -0.53 -6.06 17.08
N ASP A 65 -1.61 -6.80 16.82
CA ASP A 65 -1.50 -8.18 16.32
C ASP A 65 -0.94 -8.20 14.89
N VAL A 66 0.08 -9.05 14.67
CA VAL A 66 0.79 -9.12 13.39
C VAL A 66 -0.11 -9.67 12.28
N ALA A 67 -0.88 -10.73 12.57
CA ALA A 67 -1.71 -11.39 11.55
C ALA A 67 -2.84 -10.46 11.09
N SER A 68 -3.50 -9.80 12.05
CA SER A 68 -4.56 -8.82 11.79
C SER A 68 -4.04 -7.60 11.05
N THR A 69 -2.84 -7.12 11.39
CA THR A 69 -2.19 -6.02 10.66
C THR A 69 -1.90 -6.41 9.21
N VAL A 70 -1.32 -7.60 8.97
CA VAL A 70 -1.09 -8.07 7.60
C VAL A 70 -2.39 -8.12 6.82
N MET A 71 -3.42 -8.75 7.37
CA MET A 71 -4.71 -8.95 6.71
C MET A 71 -5.40 -7.62 6.39
N LEU A 72 -5.33 -6.63 7.30
CA LEU A 72 -5.89 -5.30 7.10
C LEU A 72 -5.27 -4.55 5.89
N ASN A 73 -4.03 -4.87 5.53
CA ASN A 73 -3.30 -4.18 4.46
C ASN A 73 -3.29 -4.94 3.11
N MET A 74 -3.90 -6.12 3.01
CA MET A 74 -3.86 -6.93 1.78
C MET A 74 -4.67 -6.33 0.62
N ASP A 75 -5.60 -5.41 0.88
CA ASP A 75 -6.39 -4.74 -0.16
C ASP A 75 -5.52 -3.84 -1.07
N HIS A 76 -4.45 -3.25 -0.54
CA HIS A 76 -3.57 -2.32 -1.26
C HIS A 76 -2.08 -2.72 -1.27
N ILE A 77 -1.68 -3.70 -0.45
CA ILE A 77 -0.35 -4.31 -0.45
C ILE A 77 -0.49 -5.79 -0.83
N ALA A 78 -0.30 -6.09 -2.11
CA ALA A 78 -0.47 -7.44 -2.65
C ALA A 78 0.51 -8.47 -2.07
N ASP A 79 1.76 -8.07 -1.82
CA ASP A 79 2.76 -8.89 -1.14
C ASP A 79 3.18 -8.21 0.17
N PRO A 80 2.68 -8.68 1.33
CA PRO A 80 3.02 -8.14 2.65
C PRO A 80 4.50 -8.25 3.03
N SER A 81 5.26 -9.13 2.35
CA SER A 81 6.70 -9.27 2.56
C SER A 81 7.52 -8.22 1.81
N LEU A 82 6.88 -7.51 0.86
CA LEU A 82 7.50 -6.48 0.03
C LEU A 82 6.80 -5.14 0.24
N ILE A 83 7.25 -4.40 1.25
CA ILE A 83 6.88 -2.99 1.48
C ILE A 83 8.05 -2.06 1.15
N PHE A 84 7.72 -0.82 0.79
CA PHE A 84 8.68 0.21 0.42
C PHE A 84 8.51 1.44 1.32
N PRO A 85 9.57 2.24 1.51
CA PRO A 85 9.45 3.52 2.20
C PRO A 85 8.31 4.38 1.62
N GLY A 86 7.45 4.89 2.50
CA GLY A 86 6.26 5.66 2.13
C GLY A 86 4.96 4.84 2.00
N ASP A 87 5.01 3.51 2.00
CA ASP A 87 3.79 2.69 2.08
C ASP A 87 3.02 2.99 3.37
N ARG A 88 1.69 3.06 3.28
CA ARG A 88 0.79 3.33 4.40
C ARG A 88 0.35 2.03 5.04
N ILE A 89 0.86 1.78 6.26
CA ILE A 89 0.57 0.59 7.05
C ILE A 89 -0.51 0.92 8.08
N TYR A 90 -1.69 0.34 7.93
CA TYR A 90 -2.81 0.50 8.86
C TYR A 90 -2.74 -0.56 9.96
N LEU A 91 -3.02 -0.16 11.20
CA LEU A 91 -3.00 -1.02 12.38
C LEU A 91 -4.42 -1.27 12.88
N PRO A 92 -4.75 -2.49 13.36
CA PRO A 92 -6.01 -2.71 14.06
C PRO A 92 -6.07 -1.92 15.37
N ALA A 93 -7.28 -1.58 15.80
CA ALA A 93 -7.55 -0.92 17.09
C ALA A 93 -7.27 -1.83 18.29
#